data_AF-A0A2W4WKB2-F1
#
_entry.id   AF-A0A2W4WKB2-F1
#
_cell.length_a   1.000
_cell.length_b   1.000
_cell.length_c   1.000
_cell.angle_alpha   90.00
_cell.angle_beta   90.00
_cell.angle_gamma   90.00
#
_symmetry.space_group_name_H-M   'P 1'
#
loop_
_entity.id
_entity.type
_entity.pdbx_description
1 polymer ?
#
loop_
_entity_poly.entity_id
_entity_poly.type
_entity_poly.pdbx_seq_one_letter_code
_entity_poly.pdbx_strand_id
1 'polypeptide(L)'
;MIVSSLQFLTSDAPYRDLALRCQEYLHYQQRGWADQRELAEAMLFNLLVEYMVRAGVPRPKAEHFCSDGDNLTELALRIASTLGPVAV
;
A
#
# COMPACT_ATOMS: atom_id res chain seq x y z
N MET A 1 -0.89 4.18 20.81
CA MET A 1 -2.29 4.39 20.35
C MET A 1 -2.36 4.35 18.81
N ILE A 2 -1.72 3.35 18.16
CA ILE A 2 -1.66 3.21 16.69
C ILE A 2 -2.53 2.02 16.22
N VAL A 3 -2.66 0.99 17.07
CA VAL A 3 -3.40 -0.24 16.78
C VAL A 3 -4.91 0.01 16.62
N SER A 4 -5.49 0.95 17.38
CA SER A 4 -6.92 1.28 17.30
C SER A 4 -7.30 1.99 16.00
N SER A 5 -6.37 2.76 15.41
CA SER A 5 -6.60 3.45 14.14
C SER A 5 -6.62 2.50 12.95
N LEU A 6 -5.85 1.40 13.02
CA LEU A 6 -5.80 0.38 11.97
C LEU A 6 -7.10 -0.42 11.88
N GLN A 7 -7.73 -0.78 13.00
CA GLN A 7 -9.01 -1.49 13.01
C GLN A 7 -10.18 -0.68 12.42
N PHE A 8 -10.21 0.64 12.67
CA PHE A 8 -11.21 1.52 12.08
C PHE A 8 -11.01 1.69 10.56
N LEU A 9 -9.76 1.70 10.11
CA LEU A 9 -9.44 1.74 8.69
C LEU A 9 -9.85 0.43 7.98
N THR A 10 -9.66 -0.74 8.60
CA THR A 10 -10.01 -2.04 7.99
C THR A 10 -11.50 -2.27 7.74
N SER A 11 -12.39 -1.49 8.36
CA SER A 11 -13.85 -1.55 8.10
C SER A 11 -14.30 -0.71 6.90
N ASP A 12 -13.40 0.10 6.32
CA ASP A 12 -13.70 0.98 5.21
C ASP A 12 -13.33 0.30 3.89
N ALA A 13 -14.30 0.16 2.98
CA ALA A 13 -14.10 -0.40 1.63
C ALA A 13 -12.84 0.11 0.92
N PRO A 14 -12.51 1.42 0.92
CA PRO A 14 -11.27 1.94 0.36
C PRO A 14 -9.98 1.42 0.99
N TYR A 15 -9.96 1.08 2.28
CA TYR A 15 -8.76 0.51 2.91
C TYR A 15 -8.58 -0.96 2.55
N ARG A 16 -9.69 -1.70 2.43
CA ARG A 16 -9.67 -3.08 1.94
C ARG A 16 -9.16 -3.14 0.50
N ASP A 17 -9.63 -2.24 -0.36
CA ASP A 17 -9.14 -2.11 -1.73
C ASP A 17 -7.66 -1.74 -1.78
N LEU A 18 -7.22 -0.79 -0.95
CA LEU A 18 -5.80 -0.44 -0.81
C LEU A 18 -4.95 -1.67 -0.45
N ALA A 19 -5.40 -2.45 0.53
CA ALA A 19 -4.66 -3.61 0.97
C ALA A 19 -4.64 -4.75 -0.06
N LEU A 20 -5.68 -4.90 -0.89
CA LEU A 20 -5.66 -5.79 -2.05
C LEU A 20 -4.64 -5.32 -3.10
N ARG A 21 -4.56 -4.02 -3.39
CA ARG A 21 -3.55 -3.48 -4.33
C ARG A 21 -2.12 -3.67 -3.83
N CYS A 22 -1.89 -3.56 -2.52
CA CYS A 22 -0.62 -3.90 -1.90
C CYS A 22 -0.26 -5.39 -2.14
N GLN A 23 -1.22 -6.31 -2.00
CA GLN A 23 -1.00 -7.74 -2.24
C GLN A 23 -0.70 -8.05 -3.72
N GLU A 24 -1.41 -7.42 -4.65
CA GLU A 24 -1.15 -7.57 -6.09
C GLU A 24 0.26 -7.13 -6.46
N TYR A 25 0.69 -5.95 -5.99
CA TYR A 25 2.04 -5.45 -6.19
C TYR A 25 3.11 -6.44 -5.68
N LEU A 26 2.95 -6.91 -4.44
CA LEU A 26 3.88 -7.88 -3.84
C LEU A 26 3.87 -9.22 -4.59
N HIS A 27 2.72 -9.65 -5.08
CA HIS A 27 2.59 -10.87 -5.87
C HIS A 27 3.37 -10.76 -7.19
N TYR A 28 3.22 -9.66 -7.92
CA TYR A 28 3.96 -9.43 -9.17
C TYR A 28 5.47 -9.29 -8.94
N GLN A 29 5.86 -8.65 -7.84
CA GLN A 29 7.26 -8.55 -7.43
C GLN A 29 7.88 -9.93 -7.15
N GLN A 30 7.16 -10.82 -6.43
CA GLN A 30 7.62 -12.18 -6.15
C GLN A 30 7.68 -13.08 -7.39
N ARG A 31 6.73 -12.91 -8.31
CA ARG A 31 6.64 -13.70 -9.57
C ARG A 31 7.61 -13.21 -10.66
N GLY A 32 8.26 -12.05 -10.48
CA GLY A 32 9.16 -11.46 -11.45
C GLY A 32 8.45 -10.94 -12.72
N TRP A 33 7.17 -10.59 -12.62
CA TRP A 33 6.35 -10.11 -13.74
C TRP A 33 6.55 -8.61 -13.94
N ALA A 34 7.59 -8.23 -14.70
CA ALA A 34 8.07 -6.85 -14.79
C ALA A 34 7.00 -5.85 -15.27
N ASP A 35 6.27 -6.15 -16.34
CA ASP A 35 5.27 -5.22 -16.92
C ASP A 35 4.09 -4.98 -15.96
N GLN A 36 3.60 -6.05 -15.33
CA GLN A 36 2.51 -5.97 -14.35
C GLN A 36 2.97 -5.29 -13.06
N ARG A 37 4.25 -5.49 -12.68
CA ARG A 37 4.84 -4.83 -11.51
C ARG A 37 4.91 -3.33 -11.71
N GLU A 38 5.38 -2.84 -12.85
CA GLU A 38 5.50 -1.39 -13.11
C GLU A 38 4.14 -0.68 -13.01
N LEU A 39 3.10 -1.26 -13.61
CA LEU A 39 1.75 -0.71 -13.51
C LEU A 39 1.22 -0.74 -12.06
N ALA A 40 1.44 -1.84 -11.35
CA ALA A 40 1.02 -1.98 -9.95
C ALA A 40 1.78 -1.00 -9.04
N GLU A 41 3.07 -0.78 -9.29
CA GLU A 41 3.92 0.16 -8.57
C GLU A 41 3.43 1.60 -8.74
N ALA A 42 3.15 2.03 -9.97
CA ALA A 42 2.62 3.36 -10.25
C ALA A 42 1.23 3.59 -9.62
N MET A 43 0.37 2.58 -9.65
CA MET A 43 -0.94 2.67 -9.00
C MET A 43 -0.79 2.72 -7.47
N LEU A 44 0.10 1.90 -6.91
CA LEU A 44 0.36 1.84 -5.48
C LEU A 44 0.98 3.14 -4.96
N PHE A 45 1.91 3.74 -5.70
CA PHE A 45 2.46 5.06 -5.42
C PHE A 45 1.35 6.09 -5.21
N ASN A 46 0.45 6.23 -6.20
CA ASN A 46 -0.63 7.21 -6.12
C ASN A 46 -1.55 6.96 -4.92
N LEU A 47 -1.93 5.70 -4.68
CA LEU A 47 -2.79 5.33 -3.57
C LEU A 47 -2.16 5.59 -2.20
N LEU A 48 -0.87 5.27 -2.04
CA LEU A 48 -0.16 5.48 -0.77
C LEU A 48 0.15 6.95 -0.51
N VAL A 49 0.45 7.74 -1.55
CA VAL A 49 0.56 9.19 -1.42
C VAL A 49 -0.75 9.78 -0.91
N GLU A 50 -1.90 9.45 -1.52
CA GLU A 50 -3.20 9.93 -1.07
C GLU A 50 -3.52 9.48 0.36
N TYR A 51 -3.18 8.23 0.71
CA TYR A 51 -3.35 7.71 2.07
C TYR A 51 -2.53 8.51 3.10
N MET A 52 -1.24 8.76 2.81
CA MET A 52 -0.36 9.53 3.69
C MET A 52 -0.82 10.98 3.82
N VAL A 53 -1.29 11.59 2.72
CA VAL A 53 -1.85 12.95 2.73
C VAL A 53 -3.10 13.02 3.61
N ARG A 54 -4.02 12.06 3.48
CA ARG A 54 -5.20 11.95 4.36
C ARG A 54 -4.82 11.74 5.82
N ALA A 55 -3.70 11.06 6.09
CA ALA A 55 -3.14 10.88 7.43
C ALA A 55 -2.39 12.12 7.97
N GLY A 56 -2.31 13.21 7.19
CA GLY A 56 -1.73 14.49 7.59
C GLY A 56 -0.28 14.72 7.15
N VAL A 57 0.30 13.85 6.32
CA VAL A 57 1.62 14.06 5.74
C VAL A 57 1.52 15.07 4.59
N PRO A 58 2.37 16.12 4.54
CA PRO A 58 2.39 17.03 3.40
C PRO A 58 2.67 16.28 2.08
N ARG A 59 1.90 16.56 1.03
CA ARG A 59 2.01 15.88 -0.27
C ARG A 59 3.45 15.76 -0.80
N PRO A 60 4.29 16.82 -0.81
CA PRO A 60 5.66 16.70 -1.31
C PRO A 60 6.52 15.70 -0.50
N LYS A 61 6.25 15.57 0.80
CA LYS A 61 6.94 14.58 1.65
C LYS A 61 6.42 13.17 1.41
N ALA A 62 5.11 13.01 1.19
CA ALA A 62 4.50 11.73 0.86
C ALA A 62 5.00 11.20 -0.50
N GLU A 63 5.04 12.06 -1.53
CA GLU A 63 5.57 11.73 -2.86
C GLU A 63 7.05 11.36 -2.79
N HIS A 64 7.86 12.16 -2.08
CA HIS A 64 9.27 11.86 -1.89
C HIS A 64 9.47 10.51 -1.20
N PHE A 65 8.72 10.24 -0.12
CA PHE A 65 8.81 8.97 0.60
C PHE A 65 8.39 7.78 -0.26
N CYS A 66 7.29 7.89 -1.01
CA CYS A 66 6.76 6.82 -1.85
C CYS A 66 7.55 6.62 -3.15
N SER A 67 8.36 7.60 -3.58
CA SER A 67 9.23 7.46 -4.75
C SER A 67 10.41 6.52 -4.54
N ASP A 68 10.69 6.16 -3.29
CA ASP A 68 11.65 5.12 -2.92
C ASP A 68 10.94 3.76 -2.91
N GLY A 69 11.36 2.86 -3.80
CA GLY A 69 10.75 1.55 -3.97
C GLY A 69 10.85 0.64 -2.74
N ASP A 70 11.87 0.81 -1.89
CA ASP A 70 12.01 0.04 -0.65
C ASP A 70 10.96 0.50 0.36
N ASN A 71 10.80 1.82 0.52
CA ASN A 71 9.76 2.41 1.38
C ASN A 71 8.34 2.02 0.90
N LEU A 72 8.11 2.05 -0.41
CA LEU A 72 6.86 1.64 -1.02
C LEU A 72 6.55 0.17 -0.72
N THR A 73 7.56 -0.70 -0.86
CA THR A 73 7.45 -2.14 -0.57
C THR A 73 7.21 -2.40 0.92
N GLU A 74 7.87 -1.68 1.80
CA GLU A 74 7.67 -1.80 3.25
C GLU A 74 6.25 -1.41 3.66
N LEU A 75 5.72 -0.31 3.12
CA LEU A 75 4.33 0.10 3.34
C LEU A 75 3.36 -0.94 2.80
N ALA A 76 3.60 -1.45 1.58
CA ALA A 76 2.79 -2.50 0.98
C ALA A 76 2.71 -3.74 1.89
N LEU A 77 3.84 -4.21 2.41
CA LEU A 77 3.91 -5.34 3.32
C LEU A 77 3.11 -5.10 4.61
N ARG A 78 3.29 -3.92 5.22
CA ARG A 78 2.57 -3.57 6.46
C ARG A 78 1.07 -3.52 6.25
N ILE A 79 0.61 -2.88 5.17
CA ILE A 79 -0.81 -2.76 4.86
C ILE A 79 -1.40 -4.11 4.44
N ALA A 80 -0.74 -4.86 3.58
CA ALA A 80 -1.18 -6.20 3.17
C ALA A 80 -1.32 -7.17 4.36
N SER A 81 -0.45 -7.05 5.36
CA SER A 81 -0.50 -7.89 6.57
C SER A 81 -1.77 -7.69 7.41
N THR A 82 -2.45 -6.56 7.25
CA THR A 82 -3.71 -6.26 7.97
C THR A 82 -4.91 -7.08 7.47
N LEU A 83 -4.87 -7.59 6.25
CA LEU A 83 -5.90 -8.47 5.70
C LEU A 83 -5.74 -9.93 6.14
N GLY A 84 -4.63 -10.29 6.80
CA GLY A 84 -4.25 -11.69 7.04
C GLY A 84 -3.87 -12.42 5.73
N PRO A 85 -3.52 -13.72 5.81
CA PRO A 85 -3.31 -14.51 4.61
C PRO A 85 -4.61 -14.56 3.81
N VAL A 86 -4.56 -14.15 2.54
CA VAL A 86 -5.63 -14.45 1.59
C VAL A 86 -5.66 -15.97 1.47
N ALA A 87 -6.71 -16.60 1.99
CA ALA A 87 -6.97 -18.01 1.73
C ALA A 87 -7.09 -18.16 0.21
N VAL A 88 -6.07 -18.78 -0.37
CA VAL A 88 -6.03 -19.22 -1.77
C VAL A 88 -7.09 -20.30 -1.98
#